data_AF-A0A920R7P0-F1
#
_entry.id   AF-A0A920R7P0-F1
#
_cell.length_a   1.000
_cell.length_b   1.000
_cell.length_c   1.000
_cell.angle_alpha   90.00
_cell.angle_beta   90.00
_cell.angle_gamma   90.00
#
_symmetry.space_group_name_H-M   'P 1'
#
loop_
_entity.id
_entity.type
_entity.pdbx_description
1 polymer ?
#
loop_
_entity_poly.entity_id
_entity_poly.type
_entity_poly.pdbx_seq_one_letter_code
_entity_poly.pdbx_strand_id
1 'polypeptide(L)'
;MACQSSTTLKRRRQSWAKDFVREFRQACREYAAKKVEIQKAGFIRLGVFGDWDNPYLTMNFHTEANIVRALGKIVENGHMVKGYKPVYWSVVGASALAEAEVEYHDKESFAIDVRFPVVEKRSSLTHSAMNH
;
A
#
# COMPACT_ATOMS: atom_id res chain seq x y z
N MET A 1 -28.24 6.57 -35.62
CA MET A 1 -27.20 7.50 -35.13
C MET A 1 -27.27 7.56 -33.61
N ALA A 2 -26.44 6.80 -32.90
CA ALA A 2 -26.33 6.92 -31.44
C ALA A 2 -24.96 6.39 -30.98
N CYS A 3 -24.47 6.95 -29.87
CA CYS A 3 -23.28 6.54 -29.11
C CYS A 3 -21.91 7.11 -29.54
N GLN A 4 -21.74 8.44 -29.49
CA GLN A 4 -20.41 9.07 -29.42
C GLN A 4 -20.19 9.93 -28.16
N SER A 5 -21.20 10.11 -27.29
CA SER A 5 -21.13 11.02 -26.12
C SER A 5 -20.47 10.41 -24.87
N SER A 6 -20.37 9.08 -24.77
CA SER A 6 -19.81 8.41 -23.57
C SER A 6 -18.27 8.37 -23.57
N THR A 7 -17.64 8.40 -24.74
CA THR A 7 -16.18 8.29 -24.90
C THR A 7 -15.46 9.60 -24.56
N THR A 8 -16.06 10.75 -24.88
CA THR A 8 -15.54 12.09 -24.57
C THR A 8 -15.57 12.42 -23.08
N LEU A 9 -16.63 12.01 -22.36
CA LEU A 9 -16.70 12.18 -20.90
C LEU A 9 -15.69 11.29 -20.15
N LYS A 10 -15.50 10.03 -20.58
CA LYS A 10 -14.49 9.13 -19.99
C LYS A 10 -13.07 9.66 -20.19
N ARG A 11 -12.75 10.21 -21.38
CA ARG A 11 -11.45 10.86 -21.66
C ARG A 11 -11.22 12.09 -20.79
N ARG A 12 -12.23 12.96 -20.62
CA ARG A 12 -12.12 14.13 -19.72
C ARG A 12 -11.92 13.68 -18.26
N ARG A 13 -12.69 12.72 -17.74
CA ARG A 13 -12.49 12.28 -16.35
C ARG A 13 -11.08 11.68 -16.10
N GLN A 14 -10.53 10.99 -17.10
CA GLN A 14 -9.19 10.41 -17.01
C GLN A 14 -8.05 11.44 -17.10
N SER A 15 -8.20 12.52 -17.88
CA SER A 15 -7.16 13.55 -18.00
C SER A 15 -7.04 14.37 -16.72
N TRP A 16 -8.16 14.76 -16.13
CA TRP A 16 -8.20 15.54 -14.89
C TRP A 16 -7.58 14.77 -13.71
N ALA A 17 -7.84 13.47 -13.62
CA ALA A 17 -7.22 12.62 -12.60
C ALA A 17 -5.69 12.50 -12.79
N LYS A 18 -5.20 12.45 -14.04
CA LYS A 18 -3.76 12.41 -14.31
C LYS A 18 -3.07 13.72 -13.98
N ASP A 19 -3.70 14.85 -14.31
CA ASP A 19 -3.16 16.18 -14.03
C ASP A 19 -3.07 16.39 -12.51
N PHE A 20 -4.12 16.02 -11.77
CA PHE A 20 -4.11 16.02 -10.31
C PHE A 20 -2.99 15.15 -9.71
N VAL A 21 -2.78 13.93 -10.20
CA VAL A 21 -1.72 13.04 -9.69
C VAL A 21 -0.33 13.62 -9.95
N ARG A 22 -0.10 14.24 -11.12
CA ARG A 22 1.19 14.88 -11.45
C ARG A 22 1.46 16.05 -10.51
N GLU A 23 0.49 16.95 -10.36
CA GLU A 23 0.58 18.13 -9.49
C GLU A 23 0.78 17.73 -8.03
N PHE A 24 0.05 16.73 -7.55
CA PHE A 24 0.19 16.21 -6.19
C PHE A 24 1.60 15.66 -5.94
N ARG A 25 2.15 14.84 -6.86
CA ARG A 25 3.51 14.30 -6.74
C ARG A 25 4.58 15.39 -6.78
N GLN A 26 4.35 16.43 -7.57
CA GLN A 26 5.23 17.59 -7.62
C GLN A 26 5.23 18.33 -6.27
N ALA A 27 4.05 18.59 -5.69
CA ALA A 27 3.93 19.19 -4.37
C ALA A 27 4.59 18.34 -3.27
N CYS A 28 4.49 17.01 -3.34
CA CYS A 28 5.21 16.12 -2.43
C CYS A 28 6.74 16.24 -2.54
N ARG A 29 7.29 16.36 -3.76
CA ARG A 29 8.73 16.56 -3.97
C ARG A 29 9.21 17.90 -3.41
N GLU A 30 8.45 18.97 -3.64
CA GLU A 30 8.75 20.30 -3.10
C GLU A 30 8.72 20.31 -1.57
N TYR A 31 7.70 19.68 -0.98
CA TYR A 31 7.60 19.53 0.47
C TYR A 31 8.78 18.76 1.05
N ALA A 32 9.15 17.62 0.43
CA ALA A 32 10.28 16.81 0.87
C ALA A 32 11.60 17.58 0.76
N ALA A 33 11.85 18.30 -0.34
CA ALA A 33 13.04 19.13 -0.52
C ALA A 33 13.15 20.19 0.59
N LYS A 34 12.04 20.88 0.92
CA LYS A 34 12.01 21.82 2.03
C LYS A 34 12.39 21.17 3.37
N LYS A 35 11.93 19.95 3.63
CA LYS A 35 12.24 19.23 4.87
C LYS A 35 13.69 18.77 4.93
N VAL A 36 14.27 18.37 3.81
CA VAL A 36 15.70 18.04 3.70
C VAL A 36 16.55 19.22 4.14
N GLU A 37 16.31 20.43 3.62
CA GLU A 37 17.10 21.61 4.00
C GLU A 37 16.97 21.97 5.49
N ILE A 38 15.76 21.88 6.04
CA ILE A 38 15.54 22.14 7.47
C ILE A 38 16.32 21.14 8.34
N GLN A 39 16.27 19.85 8.00
CA GLN A 39 16.96 18.82 8.76
C GLN A 39 18.48 18.93 8.58
N LYS A 40 18.96 19.18 7.36
CA LYS A 40 20.37 19.42 7.02
C LYS A 40 20.96 20.55 7.85
N ALA A 41 20.31 21.71 7.89
CA ALA A 41 20.74 22.85 8.71
C ALA A 41 20.80 22.48 10.21
N GLY A 42 19.84 21.69 10.69
CA GLY A 42 19.84 21.16 12.06
C GLY A 42 21.04 20.26 12.36
N PHE A 43 21.36 19.32 11.47
CA PHE A 43 22.51 18.44 11.63
C PHE A 43 23.85 19.18 11.59
N ILE A 44 24.01 20.14 10.68
CA ILE A 44 25.21 21.00 10.62
C ILE A 44 25.35 21.78 11.93
N ARG A 45 24.26 22.34 12.47
CA ARG A 45 24.26 23.05 13.75
C ARG A 45 24.66 22.14 14.92
N LEU A 46 24.34 20.86 14.87
CA LEU A 46 24.75 19.87 15.88
C LEU A 46 26.22 19.43 15.71
N GLY A 47 26.94 19.91 14.69
CA GLY A 47 28.32 19.55 14.43
C GLY A 47 28.49 18.20 13.75
N VAL A 48 27.45 17.67 13.09
CA VAL A 48 27.56 16.42 12.32
C VAL A 48 28.35 16.66 11.03
N PHE A 49 29.42 15.91 10.84
CA PHE A 49 30.23 15.93 9.63
C PHE A 49 29.66 14.97 8.58
N GLY A 50 29.55 15.44 7.34
CA GLY A 50 29.05 14.65 6.22
C GLY A 50 29.16 15.41 4.89
N ASP A 51 28.99 14.68 3.78
CA ASP A 51 28.85 15.29 2.46
C ASP A 51 27.43 15.86 2.31
N TRP A 52 27.32 17.13 2.65
CA TRP A 52 26.07 17.88 2.66
C TRP A 52 25.66 18.38 1.27
N ASP A 53 26.59 18.42 0.31
CA ASP A 53 26.36 18.93 -1.05
C ASP A 53 25.88 17.83 -2.00
N ASN A 54 26.22 16.57 -1.70
CA ASN A 54 25.76 15.41 -2.45
C ASN A 54 25.08 14.36 -1.53
N PRO A 55 23.95 14.70 -0.89
CA PRO A 55 23.25 13.77 -0.01
C PRO A 55 22.54 12.66 -0.81
N TYR A 56 22.52 11.46 -0.25
CA TYR A 56 21.65 10.39 -0.75
C TYR A 56 20.19 10.73 -0.45
N LEU A 57 19.38 10.85 -1.51
CA LEU A 57 17.93 11.03 -1.40
C LEU A 57 17.21 9.89 -2.13
N THR A 58 16.20 9.32 -1.48
CA THR A 58 15.36 8.26 -2.05
C THR A 58 14.56 8.74 -3.27
N MET A 59 14.27 10.04 -3.35
CA MET A 59 13.57 10.67 -4.48
C MET A 59 14.48 11.03 -5.66
N ASN A 60 15.80 10.84 -5.55
CA ASN A 60 16.70 11.08 -6.69
C ASN A 60 16.42 10.05 -7.80
N PHE A 61 16.35 10.51 -9.05
CA PHE A 61 16.03 9.64 -10.19
C PHE A 61 16.97 8.45 -10.33
N HIS A 62 18.25 8.62 -10.01
CA HIS A 62 19.23 7.53 -10.00
C HIS A 62 18.88 6.46 -8.95
N THR A 63 18.46 6.88 -7.75
CA THR A 63 18.02 5.98 -6.69
C THR A 63 16.75 5.24 -7.08
N GLU A 64 15.73 5.95 -7.58
CA GLU A 64 14.49 5.35 -8.08
C GLU A 64 14.76 4.33 -9.19
N ALA A 65 15.65 4.64 -10.14
CA ALA A 65 16.05 3.72 -11.20
C ALA A 65 16.73 2.45 -10.64
N ASN A 66 17.57 2.59 -9.62
CA ASN A 66 18.21 1.43 -8.98
C ASN A 66 17.21 0.55 -8.22
N ILE A 67 16.21 1.14 -7.56
CA ILE A 67 15.13 0.39 -6.92
C ILE A 67 14.38 -0.45 -7.95
N VAL A 68 14.04 0.13 -9.11
CA VAL A 68 13.35 -0.59 -10.20
C VAL A 68 14.23 -1.72 -10.76
N ARG A 69 15.54 -1.49 -10.96
CA ARG A 69 16.47 -2.54 -11.42
C ARG A 69 16.60 -3.68 -10.41
N ALA A 70 16.68 -3.36 -9.12
CA ALA A 70 16.73 -4.36 -8.06
C ALA A 70 15.45 -5.20 -8.02
N LEU A 71 14.28 -4.56 -8.15
CA LEU A 71 13.01 -5.26 -8.28
C LEU A 71 12.99 -6.17 -9.52
N GLY A 72 13.48 -5.69 -10.66
CA GLY A 72 13.61 -6.49 -11.89
C GLY A 72 14.35 -7.82 -11.67
N LYS A 73 15.48 -7.78 -10.96
CA LYS A 73 16.25 -9.00 -10.61
C LYS A 73 15.47 -9.96 -9.71
N ILE A 74 14.68 -9.45 -8.76
CA ILE A 74 13.83 -10.27 -7.88
C ILE A 74 12.76 -11.00 -8.71
N VAL A 75 12.21 -10.32 -9.72
CA VAL A 75 11.24 -10.90 -10.65
C VAL A 75 11.90 -11.96 -11.55
N GLU A 76 13.07 -11.67 -12.12
CA GLU A 76 13.84 -12.60 -12.96
C GLU A 76 14.19 -13.88 -12.20
N ASN A 77 14.47 -13.79 -10.90
CA ASN A 77 14.75 -14.93 -10.04
C ASN A 77 13.50 -15.72 -9.60
N GLY A 78 12.30 -15.33 -10.03
CA GLY A 78 11.05 -16.03 -9.69
C GLY A 78 10.57 -15.85 -8.24
N HIS A 79 11.07 -14.84 -7.53
CA HIS A 79 10.70 -14.58 -6.13
C HIS A 79 9.48 -13.65 -5.96
N MET A 80 8.82 -13.27 -7.05
CA MET A 80 7.62 -12.42 -7.02
C MET A 80 6.43 -13.14 -7.64
N VAL A 81 5.33 -13.24 -6.88
CA VAL A 81 4.08 -13.86 -7.33
C VAL A 81 2.92 -12.91 -7.12
N LYS A 82 1.94 -12.95 -8.04
CA LYS A 82 0.69 -12.20 -7.93
C LYS A 82 -0.43 -13.18 -7.55
N GLY A 83 -1.16 -12.88 -6.48
CA GLY A 83 -2.26 -13.70 -6.01
C GLY A 83 -3.23 -12.92 -5.10
N TYR A 84 -4.17 -13.64 -4.49
CA TYR A 84 -5.14 -13.08 -3.56
C TYR A 84 -4.94 -13.71 -2.18
N LYS A 85 -4.73 -12.85 -1.18
CA LYS A 85 -4.58 -13.23 0.22
C LYS A 85 -5.25 -12.15 1.06
N PRO A 86 -6.01 -12.49 2.12
CA PRO A 86 -6.41 -11.49 3.11
C PRO A 86 -5.17 -10.79 3.67
N VAL A 87 -5.19 -9.46 3.66
CA VAL A 87 -4.09 -8.60 4.14
C VAL A 87 -4.64 -7.54 5.09
N TYR A 88 -3.78 -7.01 5.96
CA TYR A 88 -4.10 -5.83 6.75
C TYR A 88 -4.39 -4.64 5.82
N TRP A 89 -5.47 -3.91 6.10
CA TRP A 89 -5.94 -2.80 5.28
C TRP A 89 -6.12 -1.55 6.12
N SER A 90 -5.44 -0.47 5.74
CA SER A 90 -5.66 0.85 6.34
C SER A 90 -6.83 1.54 5.67
N VAL A 91 -7.90 1.79 6.43
CA VAL A 91 -9.08 2.54 5.94
C VAL A 91 -8.72 4.01 5.66
N VAL A 92 -7.81 4.58 6.45
CA VAL A 92 -7.39 5.99 6.32
C VAL A 92 -6.42 6.16 5.14
N GLY A 93 -5.43 5.28 5.02
CA GLY A 93 -4.43 5.33 3.95
C GLY A 93 -4.92 4.77 2.61
N ALA A 94 -6.04 4.04 2.62
CA ALA A 94 -6.57 3.31 1.47
C ALA A 94 -5.50 2.40 0.81
N SER A 95 -4.70 1.73 1.63
CA SER A 95 -3.62 0.84 1.17
C SER A 95 -3.56 -0.43 2.01
N ALA A 96 -2.98 -1.48 1.42
CA ALA A 96 -2.55 -2.66 2.15
C ALA A 96 -1.32 -2.30 3.02
N LEU A 97 -1.20 -2.96 4.17
CA LEU A 97 -0.10 -2.78 5.12
C LEU A 97 0.76 -4.05 5.19
N ALA A 98 2.06 -3.86 5.37
CA ALA A 98 2.95 -4.96 5.76
C ALA A 98 2.78 -5.27 7.27
N GLU A 99 3.05 -6.50 7.69
CA GLU A 99 2.98 -6.88 9.11
C GLU A 99 3.88 -6.01 10.00
N ALA A 100 5.05 -5.62 9.48
CA ALA A 100 5.98 -4.71 10.15
C ALA A 100 5.45 -3.28 10.34
N GLU A 101 4.39 -2.89 9.65
CA GLU A 101 3.73 -1.57 9.78
C GLU A 101 2.56 -1.61 10.76
N VAL A 102 2.17 -2.79 11.26
CA VAL A 102 1.02 -2.95 12.16
C VAL A 102 1.46 -2.76 13.60
N GLU A 103 0.88 -1.74 14.24
CA GLU A 103 1.01 -1.50 15.67
C GLU A 103 -0.25 -1.96 16.40
N TYR A 104 -0.08 -2.64 17.54
CA TYR A 104 -1.17 -3.14 18.35
C TYR A 104 -1.52 -2.14 19.45
N HIS A 105 -2.82 -1.88 19.58
CA HIS A 105 -3.38 -1.08 20.65
C HIS A 105 -4.58 -1.80 21.25
N ASP A 106 -4.80 -1.61 22.55
CA ASP A 106 -5.97 -2.14 23.23
C ASP A 106 -7.24 -1.51 22.64
N LYS A 107 -8.21 -2.36 22.31
CA LYS A 107 -9.49 -1.96 21.76
C LYS A 107 -10.59 -2.76 22.42
N GLU A 108 -11.45 -2.09 23.18
CA GLU A 108 -12.70 -2.67 23.62
C GLU A 108 -13.58 -3.00 22.41
N SER A 109 -13.99 -4.26 22.31
CA SER A 109 -14.82 -4.76 21.23
C SER A 109 -15.97 -5.57 21.82
N PHE A 110 -17.15 -5.43 21.26
CA PHE A 110 -18.32 -6.19 21.68
C PHE A 110 -18.18 -7.64 21.21
N ALA A 111 -18.33 -8.58 22.14
CA ALA A 111 -18.52 -10.00 21.82
C ALA A 111 -20.01 -10.31 21.87
N ILE A 112 -20.54 -10.95 20.81
CA ILE A 112 -21.95 -11.33 20.71
C ILE A 112 -22.07 -12.79 20.28
N ASP A 113 -23.08 -13.49 20.81
CA ASP A 113 -23.39 -14.88 20.43
C ASP A 113 -24.57 -14.92 19.45
N VAL A 114 -24.41 -15.62 18.33
CA VAL A 114 -25.42 -15.71 17.27
C VAL A 114 -25.74 -17.17 16.96
N ARG A 115 -27.00 -17.58 17.21
CA ARG A 115 -27.49 -18.94 16.89
C ARG A 115 -27.88 -19.04 15.42
N PHE A 116 -27.26 -19.98 14.69
CA PHE A 116 -27.66 -20.32 13.32
C PHE A 116 -28.60 -21.54 13.33
N PRO A 117 -29.72 -21.53 12.58
CA PRO A 117 -30.58 -22.69 12.43
C PRO A 117 -29.86 -23.77 11.60
N VAL A 118 -29.99 -25.02 12.02
CA VAL A 118 -29.46 -26.16 11.25
C VAL A 118 -30.46 -26.49 10.14
N VAL A 119 -30.03 -26.41 8.89
CA VAL A 119 -30.80 -26.92 7.74
C VAL A 119 -30.62 -28.43 7.68
N GLU A 120 -31.71 -29.16 7.39
CA GLU A 120 -31.79 -30.62 7.48
C GLU A 120 -30.59 -31.40 6.90
N LYS A 121 -30.28 -32.50 7.60
CA LYS A 121 -29.15 -33.40 7.35
C LYS A 121 -29.22 -33.99 5.95
N ARG A 122 -28.28 -33.63 5.05
CA ARG A 122 -27.98 -34.48 3.88
C ARG A 122 -27.55 -35.85 4.43
N SER A 123 -28.36 -36.89 4.19
CA SER A 123 -28.26 -38.22 4.80
C SER A 123 -27.00 -39.01 4.39
N SER A 124 -25.82 -38.61 4.83
CA SER A 124 -24.57 -39.37 4.60
C SER A 124 -23.51 -39.21 5.69
N LEU A 125 -23.90 -38.89 6.92
CA LEU A 125 -23.02 -38.97 8.09
C LEU A 125 -23.69 -39.79 9.20
N THR A 126 -23.73 -41.10 8.98
CA THR A 126 -23.74 -42.11 10.03
C THR A 126 -22.30 -42.30 10.49
N HIS A 127 -21.87 -41.56 11.51
CA HIS A 127 -20.78 -42.05 12.34
C HIS A 127 -21.38 -43.15 13.20
N SER A 128 -21.07 -44.40 12.88
CA SER A 128 -21.31 -45.54 13.76
C SER A 128 -20.63 -45.21 15.09
N ALA A 129 -21.41 -45.19 16.17
CA ALA A 129 -20.90 -45.06 17.52
C ALA A 129 -19.89 -46.18 17.76
N MET A 130 -18.62 -45.81 17.98
CA MET A 130 -17.65 -46.72 18.57
C MET A 130 -18.03 -46.92 20.03
N ASN A 131 -18.72 -48.03 20.30
CA ASN A 131 -18.72 -48.66 21.61
C ASN A 131 -17.34 -49.30 21.81
N HIS A 132 -16.61 -48.84 22.82
CA HIS A 132 -15.62 -49.64 23.56
C HIS A 132 -15.82 -49.38 25.04
#